data_AF-A0A7W1PJG2-F1
#
_entry.id   AF-A0A7W1PJG2-F1
#
_cell.length_a   1.000
_cell.length_b   1.000
_cell.length_c   1.000
_cell.angle_alpha   90.00
_cell.angle_beta   90.00
_cell.angle_gamma   90.00
#
_symmetry.space_group_name_H-M   'P 1'
#
loop_
_entity.id
_entity.type
_entity.pdbx_description
1 polymer ?
#
loop_
_entity_poly.entity_id
_entity_poly.type
_entity_poly.pdbx_seq_one_letter_code
_entity_poly.pdbx_strand_id
1 'polypeptide(L)'
;MITRGIRQFVSRDWAAVRASKDAYWGERILQLGPAEGFRIADELRRQMVATDPAWPDAASRQADLTAHVRLAALFRRAAPARRD
;
A
#
# COMPACT_ATOMS: atom_id res chain seq x y z
N MET A 1 8.12 -9.53 23.28
CA MET A 1 6.87 -9.89 22.58
C MET A 1 6.71 -9.21 21.21
N ILE A 2 7.19 -7.96 21.03
CA ILE A 2 7.17 -7.21 19.73
C ILE A 2 7.89 -7.96 18.59
N THR A 3 9.01 -8.62 18.89
CA THR A 3 9.84 -9.30 17.88
C THR A 3 9.18 -10.54 17.26
N ARG A 4 8.27 -11.21 17.96
CA ARG A 4 7.56 -12.40 17.43
C ARG A 4 6.56 -12.01 16.35
N GLY A 5 5.81 -10.93 16.56
CA GLY A 5 4.84 -10.43 15.58
C GLY A 5 5.52 -9.93 14.30
N ILE A 6 6.66 -9.23 14.43
CA ILE A 6 7.45 -8.79 13.27
C ILE A 6 7.98 -9.99 12.48
N ARG A 7 8.53 -11.01 13.15
CA ARG A 7 9.02 -12.21 12.45
C ARG A 7 7.91 -12.94 11.71
N GLN A 8 6.76 -13.14 12.36
CA GLN A 8 5.59 -13.76 11.72
C GLN A 8 5.08 -12.96 10.53
N PHE A 9 5.08 -11.62 10.64
CA PHE A 9 4.70 -10.74 9.55
C PHE A 9 5.67 -10.86 8.37
N VAL A 10 6.97 -10.80 8.63
CA VAL A 10 8.01 -10.90 7.59
C VAL A 10 8.02 -12.29 6.95
N SER A 11 7.73 -13.35 7.70
CA SER A 11 7.68 -14.72 7.20
C SER A 11 6.36 -15.10 6.52
N ARG A 12 5.41 -14.17 6.35
CA ARG A 12 4.20 -14.45 5.58
C ARG A 12 4.56 -14.77 4.14
N ASP A 13 3.72 -15.58 3.50
CA ASP A 13 3.79 -15.78 2.07
C ASP A 13 3.25 -14.53 1.34
N TRP A 14 4.14 -13.54 1.22
CA TRP A 14 3.85 -12.29 0.53
C TRP A 14 3.61 -12.49 -0.97
N ALA A 15 4.11 -13.59 -1.55
CA ALA A 15 3.84 -13.94 -2.93
C ALA A 15 2.39 -14.39 -3.10
N ALA A 16 1.90 -15.28 -2.23
CA ALA A 16 0.49 -15.68 -2.23
C ALA A 16 -0.45 -14.50 -1.97
N VAL A 17 -0.13 -13.62 -1.02
CA VAL A 17 -0.93 -12.40 -0.75
C VAL A 17 -0.97 -11.49 -1.98
N ARG A 18 0.16 -11.30 -2.65
CA ARG A 18 0.23 -10.52 -3.90
C ARG A 18 -0.63 -11.15 -4.98
N ALA A 19 -0.48 -12.45 -5.23
CA ALA A 19 -1.24 -13.16 -6.26
C ALA A 19 -2.76 -13.08 -6.01
N SER A 20 -3.20 -13.26 -4.76
CA SER A 20 -4.61 -13.11 -4.38
C SER A 20 -5.12 -11.69 -4.63
N LYS A 21 -4.35 -10.67 -4.26
CA LYS A 21 -4.70 -9.28 -4.51
C LYS A 21 -4.79 -8.97 -6.01
N ASP A 22 -3.80 -9.41 -6.77
CA ASP A 22 -3.74 -9.14 -8.22
C ASP A 22 -4.89 -9.84 -8.95
N ALA A 23 -5.26 -11.06 -8.56
CA ALA A 23 -6.43 -11.76 -9.10
C ALA A 23 -7.74 -10.99 -8.82
N TYR A 24 -7.96 -10.58 -7.57
CA TYR A 24 -9.16 -9.82 -7.19
C TYR A 24 -9.28 -8.50 -7.96
N TRP A 25 -8.19 -7.72 -8.02
CA TRP A 25 -8.21 -6.44 -8.71
C TRP A 25 -8.30 -6.61 -10.22
N GLY A 26 -7.64 -7.61 -10.79
CA GLY A 26 -7.75 -7.96 -12.20
C GLY A 26 -9.19 -8.25 -12.59
N GLU A 27 -9.85 -9.17 -11.89
CA GLU A 27 -11.26 -9.51 -12.13
C GLU A 27 -12.18 -8.28 -11.98
N ARG A 28 -12.00 -7.51 -10.90
CA ARG A 28 -12.83 -6.33 -10.64
C ARG A 28 -12.67 -5.25 -11.71
N ILE A 29 -11.45 -4.97 -12.15
CA ILE A 29 -11.18 -4.00 -13.22
C ILE A 29 -11.71 -4.49 -14.57
N LEU A 30 -11.63 -5.81 -14.85
CA LEU A 30 -12.24 -6.38 -16.06
C LEU A 30 -13.76 -6.16 -16.09
N GLN A 31 -14.43 -6.27 -14.94
CA GLN A 31 -15.89 -6.11 -14.84
C GLN A 31 -16.35 -4.65 -14.81
N LEU A 32 -15.62 -3.78 -14.11
CA LEU A 32 -16.06 -2.40 -13.79
C LEU A 32 -15.27 -1.32 -14.55
N GLY A 33 -14.23 -1.72 -15.28
CA GLY A 33 -13.34 -0.83 -16.00
C GLY A 33 -12.27 -0.17 -15.14
N PRO A 34 -11.31 0.52 -15.77
CA PRO A 34 -10.16 1.12 -15.09
C PRO A 34 -10.53 2.27 -14.14
N ALA A 35 -11.69 2.91 -14.35
CA ALA A 35 -12.19 3.98 -13.48
C ALA A 35 -12.50 3.52 -12.05
N GLU A 36 -12.71 2.22 -11.85
CA GLU A 36 -13.03 1.64 -10.55
C GLU A 36 -11.94 1.90 -9.51
N GLY A 37 -10.67 1.92 -9.93
CA GLY A 37 -9.56 2.27 -9.04
C GLY A 37 -9.67 3.69 -8.48
N PHE A 38 -10.03 4.65 -9.32
CA PHE A 38 -10.24 6.05 -8.91
C PHE A 38 -11.46 6.18 -8.00
N ARG A 39 -12.55 5.46 -8.30
CA ARG A 39 -13.77 5.47 -7.48
C ARG A 39 -13.48 4.99 -6.07
N ILE A 40 -12.74 3.88 -5.91
CA ILE A 40 -12.38 3.35 -4.59
C ILE A 40 -11.43 4.30 -3.86
N ALA A 41 -10.45 4.89 -4.56
CA ALA A 41 -9.57 5.87 -3.96
C ALA A 41 -10.33 7.10 -3.42
N ASP A 42 -11.34 7.59 -4.15
CA ASP A 42 -12.17 8.70 -3.68
C ASP A 42 -13.05 8.29 -2.49
N GLU A 43 -13.58 7.07 -2.46
CA GLU A 43 -14.36 6.59 -1.31
C GLU A 43 -13.50 6.50 -0.04
N LEU A 44 -12.27 5.98 -0.15
CA LEU A 44 -11.32 5.97 0.96
C LEU A 44 -10.98 7.39 1.43
N ARG A 45 -10.80 8.33 0.50
CA ARG A 45 -10.56 9.74 0.82
C ARG A 45 -11.76 10.34 1.58
N ARG A 46 -12.99 10.08 1.14
CA ARG A 46 -14.21 10.54 1.82
C ARG A 46 -14.32 9.98 3.23
N GLN A 47 -14.04 8.68 3.40
CA GLN A 47 -14.03 8.04 4.71
C GLN A 47 -13.01 8.71 5.66
N MET A 48 -11.82 9.02 5.16
CA MET A 48 -10.79 9.70 5.95
C MET A 48 -11.21 11.12 6.34
N VAL A 49 -11.74 11.92 5.40
CA VAL A 49 -12.25 13.27 5.68
C VAL A 49 -13.42 13.23 6.68
N ALA A 50 -14.29 12.20 6.60
CA ALA A 50 -15.37 12.03 7.56
C ALA A 50 -14.86 11.69 8.98
N THR A 51 -13.70 11.03 9.08
CA THR A 51 -13.07 10.67 10.36
C THR A 51 -12.27 11.84 10.93
N ASP A 52 -11.57 12.57 10.07
CA ASP A 52 -10.76 13.74 10.40
C ASP A 52 -10.95 14.81 9.32
N PRO A 53 -11.78 15.84 9.58
CA PRO A 53 -12.03 16.91 8.62
C PRO A 53 -10.80 17.76 8.28
N ALA A 54 -9.76 17.76 9.14
CA ALA A 54 -8.52 18.46 8.86
C ALA A 54 -7.60 17.66 7.93
N TRP A 55 -7.91 16.39 7.70
CA TRP A 55 -7.12 15.52 6.85
C TRP A 55 -7.39 15.75 5.35
N PRO A 56 -6.35 15.71 4.49
CA PRO A 56 -4.94 15.73 4.83
C PRO A 56 -4.45 17.17 5.05
N ASP A 57 -3.91 17.47 6.23
CA ASP A 57 -3.17 18.72 6.42
C ASP A 57 -1.79 18.67 5.74
N ALA A 58 -1.16 19.83 5.58
CA ALA A 58 0.14 19.92 4.90
C ALA A 58 1.25 19.11 5.60
N ALA A 59 1.21 19.01 6.94
CA ALA A 59 2.23 18.31 7.72
C ALA A 59 2.11 16.79 7.55
N SER A 60 0.90 16.24 7.64
CA SER A 60 0.57 14.85 7.39
C SER A 60 0.92 14.43 5.96
N ARG A 61 0.65 15.30 4.97
CA ARG A 61 1.05 15.06 3.58
C ARG A 61 2.56 15.01 3.42
N GLN A 62 3.28 15.93 4.04
CA GLN A 62 4.75 15.95 4.00
C GLN A 62 5.34 14.70 4.68
N ALA A 63 4.78 14.28 5.81
CA ALA A 63 5.19 13.08 6.52
C ALA A 63 4.97 11.81 5.67
N ASP A 64 3.81 11.69 5.02
CA ASP A 64 3.48 10.58 4.11
C ASP A 64 4.48 10.47 2.95
N LEU A 65 4.76 11.59 2.27
CA LEU A 65 5.73 11.62 1.18
C LEU A 65 7.14 11.23 1.65
N THR A 66 7.56 11.75 2.80
CA THR A 66 8.86 11.42 3.39
C THR A 66 8.97 9.94 3.73
N ALA A 67 7.91 9.35 4.30
CA ALA A 67 7.86 7.92 4.60
C ALA A 67 7.96 7.07 3.33
N HIS A 68 7.28 7.44 2.25
CA HIS A 68 7.36 6.76 0.96
C HIS A 68 8.77 6.80 0.36
N VAL A 69 9.43 7.96 0.39
CA VAL A 69 10.82 8.11 -0.10
C VAL A 69 11.77 7.21 0.70
N ARG A 70 11.64 7.21 2.04
CA ARG A 70 12.45 6.37 2.93
C ARG A 70 12.22 4.89 2.65
N LEU A 71 10.97 4.46 2.52
CA LEU A 71 10.63 3.06 2.23
C LEU A 71 11.19 2.61 0.88
N ALA A 72 11.07 3.44 -0.15
CA ALA A 72 11.64 3.15 -1.47
C ALA A 72 13.17 2.98 -1.42
N ALA A 73 13.87 3.79 -0.62
CA ALA A 73 15.30 3.63 -0.40
C ALA A 73 15.65 2.31 0.32
N LEU A 74 14.86 1.92 1.31
CA LEU A 74 15.02 0.63 1.99
C LEU A 74 14.81 -0.55 1.04
N PHE A 75 13.79 -0.51 0.18
CA PHE A 75 13.57 -1.55 -0.81
C PHE A 75 14.71 -1.66 -1.82
N ARG A 76 15.23 -0.53 -2.32
CA ARG A 76 16.41 -0.54 -3.20
C ARG A 76 17.62 -1.20 -2.53
N ARG A 77 17.83 -0.96 -1.24
CA ARG A 77 18.93 -1.57 -0.48
C ARG A 77 18.72 -3.06 -0.20
N ALA A 78 17.48 -3.48 0.01
CA ALA A 78 17.13 -4.87 0.31
C ALA A 78 16.96 -5.74 -0.93
N ALA A 79 16.85 -5.13 -2.12
CA ALA A 79 16.73 -5.86 -3.37
C ALA A 79 18.00 -6.71 -3.58
N PRO A 80 17.86 -8.02 -3.91
CA PRO A 80 19.01 -8.83 -4.27
C PRO A 80 19.71 -8.23 -5.50
N ALA A 81 21.05 -8.35 -5.56
CA ALA A 81 21.79 -8.01 -6.75
C ALA A 81 21.17 -8.77 -7.94
N ARG A 82 20.71 -8.03 -8.94
CA ARG A 82 20.07 -8.60 -10.13
C ARG A 82 21.07 -9.60 -10.74
N ARG A 83 20.74 -10.89 -10.73
CA ARG A 83 21.49 -11.89 -11.49
C ARG A 83 21.04 -11.72 -12.94
N ASP A 84 21.94 -11.19 -13.76
CA ASP A 84 21.77 -11.12 -15.21
C ASP A 84 21.76 -12.53 -15.84
#